data_AF-A0A935IPX2-F1
#
_entry.id   AF-A0A935IPX2-F1
#
_cell.length_a   1.000
_cell.length_b   1.000
_cell.length_c   1.000
_cell.angle_alpha   90.00
_cell.angle_beta   90.00
_cell.angle_gamma   90.00
#
_symmetry.space_group_name_H-M   'P 1'
#
loop_
_entity.id
_entity.type
_entity.pdbx_description
1 polymer ?
#
loop_
_entity_poly.entity_id
_entity_poly.type
_entity_poly.pdbx_seq_one_letter_code
_entity_poly.pdbx_strand_id
1 'polypeptide(L)'
;MCGYDGGIYRTDDAGDNWKTLLKPNTATKKRIHFNGIYFSDANTGWVVGTEGLVMSSQDGQTFKEYTSITKGDLLSVVKDKQGRMVVSSSDGKLFRITK
;
A
#
# COMPACT_ATOMS: atom_id res chain seq x y z
N MET A 1 -7.77 -3.90 4.17
CA MET A 1 -6.73 -4.95 4.21
C MET A 1 -6.04 -5.04 2.86
N CYS A 2 -4.79 -5.49 2.85
CA CYS A 2 -4.04 -5.84 1.64
C CYS A 2 -3.32 -7.17 1.89
N GLY A 3 -2.79 -7.82 0.84
CA GLY A 3 -2.01 -9.03 1.07
C GLY A 3 -1.43 -9.69 -0.16
N TYR A 4 -1.24 -11.01 -0.03
CA TYR A 4 -0.63 -11.87 -1.03
C TYR A 4 -1.29 -11.72 -2.41
N ASP A 5 -0.49 -11.87 -3.45
CA ASP A 5 -0.84 -11.62 -4.85
C ASP A 5 -1.41 -10.21 -5.16
N GLY A 6 -1.30 -9.24 -4.25
CA GLY A 6 -1.63 -7.84 -4.53
C GLY A 6 -3.14 -7.54 -4.46
N GLY A 7 -3.88 -8.29 -3.65
CA GLY A 7 -5.27 -7.97 -3.36
C GLY A 7 -5.40 -6.76 -2.42
N ILE A 8 -6.39 -5.91 -2.67
CA ILE A 8 -6.81 -4.84 -1.74
C ILE A 8 -8.31 -4.97 -1.50
N TYR A 9 -8.68 -4.98 -0.22
CA TYR A 9 -10.05 -5.20 0.25
C TYR A 9 -10.44 -4.14 1.28
N ARG A 10 -11.70 -3.72 1.24
CA ARG A 10 -12.28 -2.73 2.15
C ARG A 10 -13.60 -3.25 2.71
N THR A 11 -13.85 -2.90 3.96
CA THR A 11 -15.15 -3.04 4.63
C THR A 11 -15.53 -1.65 5.14
N ASP A 12 -16.83 -1.37 5.15
CA ASP A 12 -17.40 -0.16 5.78
C ASP A 12 -18.33 -0.54 6.96
N ASP A 13 -18.34 -1.83 7.35
CA ASP A 13 -19.23 -2.44 8.34
C ASP A 13 -18.45 -3.36 9.30
N ALA A 14 -17.30 -2.87 9.78
CA ALA A 14 -16.46 -3.54 10.77
C ALA A 14 -16.00 -4.97 10.41
N GLY A 15 -16.06 -5.34 9.13
CA GLY A 15 -15.57 -6.63 8.62
C GLY A 15 -16.66 -7.65 8.31
N ASP A 16 -17.94 -7.29 8.45
CA ASP A 16 -19.06 -8.17 8.11
C ASP A 16 -19.14 -8.42 6.59
N ASN A 17 -18.93 -7.37 5.78
CA ASN A 17 -18.86 -7.47 4.33
C ASN A 17 -17.59 -6.83 3.77
N TRP A 18 -17.02 -7.50 2.76
CA TRP A 18 -15.78 -7.07 2.11
C TRP A 18 -15.99 -6.79 0.62
N LYS A 19 -15.61 -5.58 0.21
CA LYS A 19 -15.49 -5.17 -1.18
C LYS A 19 -14.05 -5.34 -1.66
N THR A 20 -13.88 -6.03 -2.77
CA THR A 20 -12.59 -6.10 -3.47
C THR A 20 -12.38 -4.81 -4.25
N LEU A 21 -11.36 -4.03 -3.86
CA LEU A 21 -10.96 -2.80 -4.54
C LEU A 21 -9.92 -3.07 -5.64
N LEU A 22 -9.02 -4.02 -5.40
CA LEU A 22 -8.04 -4.48 -6.36
C LEU A 22 -7.96 -6.01 -6.29
N LYS A 23 -8.15 -6.66 -7.44
CA LYS A 23 -8.11 -8.12 -7.51
C LYS A 23 -6.66 -8.62 -7.47
N PRO A 24 -6.38 -9.73 -6.79
CA PRO A 24 -5.07 -10.37 -6.85
C PRO A 24 -4.60 -10.61 -8.29
N ASN A 25 -3.30 -10.41 -8.54
CA ASN A 25 -2.61 -10.57 -9.82
C ASN A 25 -3.13 -9.68 -10.97
N THR A 26 -3.78 -8.54 -10.67
CA THR A 26 -4.28 -7.60 -11.70
C THR A 26 -3.62 -6.23 -11.70
N ALA A 27 -2.90 -5.88 -10.63
CA ALA A 27 -2.32 -4.55 -10.45
C ALA A 27 -1.16 -4.25 -11.41
N THR A 28 -0.34 -5.26 -11.69
CA THR A 28 0.84 -5.16 -12.56
C THR A 28 1.02 -6.46 -13.36
N LYS A 29 1.80 -6.45 -14.44
CA LYS A 29 2.09 -7.65 -15.26
C LYS A 29 2.98 -8.68 -14.53
N LYS A 30 3.32 -8.44 -13.26
CA LYS A 30 4.13 -9.31 -12.41
C LYS A 30 3.32 -9.69 -11.16
N ARG A 31 3.63 -10.85 -10.56
CA ARG A 31 3.11 -11.17 -9.22
C ARG A 31 3.71 -10.18 -8.23
N ILE A 32 2.86 -9.45 -7.53
CA ILE A 32 3.25 -8.51 -6.47
C ILE A 32 2.57 -8.91 -5.17
N HIS A 33 3.20 -8.60 -4.03
CA HIS A 33 2.59 -8.75 -2.73
C HIS A 33 2.56 -7.41 -2.02
N PHE A 34 1.46 -7.10 -1.35
CA PHE A 34 1.38 -5.94 -0.48
C PHE A 34 1.63 -6.36 0.96
N ASN A 35 2.63 -5.74 1.57
CA ASN A 35 3.09 -6.05 2.91
C ASN A 35 2.57 -5.03 3.94
N GLY A 36 2.26 -3.81 3.51
CA GLY A 36 1.76 -2.75 4.39
C GLY A 36 0.72 -1.87 3.71
N ILE A 37 -0.26 -1.41 4.49
CA ILE A 37 -1.28 -0.45 4.07
C ILE A 37 -1.53 0.55 5.19
N TYR A 38 -1.70 1.81 4.82
CA TYR A 38 -2.04 2.89 5.74
C TYR A 38 -3.02 3.86 5.09
N PHE A 39 -4.01 4.32 5.85
CA PHE A 39 -4.95 5.36 5.44
C PHE A 39 -4.88 6.54 6.41
N SER A 40 -4.70 7.75 5.87
CA SER A 40 -4.77 8.99 6.69
C SER A 40 -6.20 9.38 7.01
N ASP A 41 -7.11 9.02 6.12
CA ASP A 41 -8.55 9.28 6.16
C ASP A 41 -9.24 8.25 5.23
N ALA A 42 -10.55 8.36 5.03
CA ALA A 42 -11.32 7.41 4.21
C ALA A 42 -10.96 7.40 2.71
N ASN A 43 -10.25 8.43 2.23
CA ASN A 43 -9.94 8.65 0.82
C ASN A 43 -8.44 8.51 0.52
N THR A 44 -7.58 8.97 1.43
CA THR A 44 -6.14 9.05 1.22
C THR A 44 -5.42 7.83 1.80
N GLY A 45 -5.02 6.91 0.92
CA GLY A 45 -4.39 5.64 1.28
C GLY A 45 -3.03 5.41 0.61
N TRP A 46 -2.19 4.62 1.26
CA TRP A 46 -0.88 4.18 0.78
C TRP A 46 -0.74 2.68 0.99
N VAL A 47 -0.22 1.98 -0.02
CA VAL A 47 0.09 0.55 0.04
C VAL A 47 1.52 0.35 -0.43
N VAL A 48 2.26 -0.51 0.27
CA VAL A 48 3.65 -0.83 -0.03
C VAL A 48 3.85 -2.33 -0.13
N GLY A 49 4.83 -2.75 -0.93
CA GLY A 49 5.00 -4.16 -1.23
C GLY A 49 6.36 -4.55 -1.83
N THR A 50 6.33 -5.66 -2.54
CA THR A 50 7.48 -6.28 -3.20
C THR A 50 8.15 -5.36 -4.22
N GLU A 51 9.45 -5.55 -4.47
CA GLU A 51 10.24 -4.80 -5.47
C GLU A 51 10.14 -3.26 -5.29
N GLY A 52 10.05 -2.78 -4.04
CA GLY A 52 9.99 -1.36 -3.74
C GLY A 52 8.67 -0.67 -4.08
N LEU A 53 7.61 -1.42 -4.44
CA LEU A 53 6.37 -0.88 -4.98
C LEU A 53 5.61 -0.03 -3.96
N VAL A 54 5.27 1.19 -4.36
CA VAL A 54 4.37 2.10 -3.64
C VAL A 54 3.16 2.41 -4.51
N MET A 55 1.97 2.18 -3.98
CA MET A 55 0.70 2.61 -4.57
C MET A 55 -0.02 3.59 -3.66
N SER A 56 -0.80 4.49 -4.25
CA SER A 56 -1.59 5.47 -3.51
C SER A 56 -3.03 5.54 -4.02
N SER A 57 -3.92 5.99 -3.14
CA SER A 57 -5.32 6.29 -3.43
C SER A 57 -5.65 7.70 -2.93
N GLN A 58 -6.50 8.40 -3.68
CA GLN A 58 -7.05 9.72 -3.31
C GLN A 58 -8.57 9.70 -3.15
N ASP A 59 -9.21 8.55 -3.40
CA ASP A 59 -10.66 8.34 -3.31
C ASP A 59 -11.03 7.15 -2.42
N GLY A 60 -10.04 6.44 -1.87
CA GLY A 60 -10.21 5.26 -1.04
C GLY A 60 -10.80 4.05 -1.75
N GLN A 61 -10.85 4.07 -3.08
CA GLN A 61 -11.50 3.06 -3.92
C GLN A 61 -10.58 2.56 -5.03
N THR A 62 -9.82 3.48 -5.65
CA THR A 62 -8.89 3.18 -6.73
C THR A 62 -7.45 3.39 -6.26
N PHE A 63 -6.58 2.44 -6.62
CA PHE A 63 -5.15 2.50 -6.30
C PHE A 63 -4.34 2.59 -7.58
N LYS A 64 -3.38 3.50 -7.60
CA LYS A 64 -2.46 3.70 -8.72
C LYS A 64 -1.03 3.59 -8.22
N GLU A 65 -0.15 3.06 -9.06
CA GLU A 65 1.27 3.11 -8.81
C GLU A 65 1.71 4.56 -8.65
N TYR A 66 2.38 4.84 -7.54
CA TYR A 66 2.97 6.13 -7.25
C TYR A 66 4.44 6.14 -7.68
N THR A 67 5.21 5.14 -7.24
CA THR A 67 6.63 4.97 -7.61
C THR A 67 7.17 3.60 -7.17
N SER A 68 8.42 3.29 -7.52
CA SER A 68 9.25 2.28 -6.85
C SER A 68 10.51 2.95 -6.30
N ILE A 69 10.74 2.85 -4.99
CA ILE A 69 11.80 3.60 -4.29
C ILE A 69 13.06 2.78 -3.99
N THR A 70 13.03 1.47 -4.21
CA THR A 70 14.16 0.55 -3.97
C THR A 70 13.93 -0.75 -4.74
N LYS A 71 14.93 -1.64 -4.78
CA LYS A 71 14.76 -3.01 -5.30
C LYS A 71 14.31 -4.00 -4.23
N GLY A 72 14.51 -3.68 -2.95
CA GLY A 72 14.10 -4.53 -1.83
C GLY A 72 12.61 -4.43 -1.54
N ASP A 73 12.08 -5.39 -0.80
CA ASP A 73 10.68 -5.38 -0.41
C ASP A 73 10.43 -4.31 0.66
N LEU A 74 9.36 -3.54 0.47
CA LEU A 74 8.86 -2.65 1.50
C LEU A 74 7.97 -3.46 2.44
N LEU A 75 8.15 -3.29 3.75
CA LEU A 75 7.56 -4.14 4.77
C LEU A 75 6.41 -3.47 5.52
N SER A 76 6.53 -2.17 5.81
CA SER A 76 5.52 -1.42 6.54
C SER A 76 5.49 0.02 6.10
N VAL A 77 4.34 0.67 6.28
CA VAL A 77 4.13 2.09 5.98
C VAL A 77 3.36 2.73 7.13
N VAL A 78 3.86 3.85 7.63
CA VAL A 78 3.27 4.59 8.76
C VAL A 78 3.34 6.09 8.50
N LYS A 79 2.51 6.87 9.19
CA LYS A 79 2.57 8.33 9.19
C LYS A 79 3.32 8.81 10.44
N ASP A 80 4.31 9.67 10.24
CA ASP A 80 5.02 10.30 11.36
C ASP A 80 4.24 11.50 11.95
N LYS A 81 4.77 12.08 13.03
CA LYS A 81 4.15 13.24 13.72
C LYS A 81 4.10 14.50 12.86
N GLN A 82 4.91 14.59 11.81
CA GLN A 82 4.91 15.70 10.85
C GLN A 82 4.00 15.42 9.64
N GLY A 83 3.27 14.31 9.66
CA GLY A 83 2.32 13.92 8.63
C GLY A 83 2.95 13.29 7.39
N ARG A 84 4.23 12.91 7.45
CA ARG A 84 4.97 12.32 6.32
C ARG A 84 4.86 10.81 6.40
N MET A 85 4.80 10.15 5.24
CA MET A 85 4.79 8.70 5.19
C MET A 85 6.21 8.16 5.30
N VAL A 86 6.44 7.27 6.26
CA VAL A 86 7.70 6.56 6.50
C VAL A 86 7.51 5.09 6.18
N VAL A 87 8.47 4.49 5.50
CA VAL A 87 8.40 3.12 4.99
C VAL A 87 9.66 2.36 5.38
N SER A 88 9.53 1.14 5.89
CA SER A 88 10.66 0.24 6.15
C SER A 88 10.87 -0.76 5.02
N SER A 89 12.10 -1.15 4.75
CA SER A 89 12.44 -2.16 3.75
C SER A 89 13.19 -3.37 4.34
N SER A 90 13.19 -4.48 3.60
CA SER A 90 13.84 -5.74 3.97
C SER A 90 15.37 -5.66 4.07
N ASP A 91 15.99 -4.66 3.45
CA ASP A 91 17.42 -4.38 3.56
C ASP A 91 17.77 -3.45 4.74
N GLY A 92 16.83 -3.23 5.66
CA GLY A 92 17.05 -2.48 6.91
C GLY A 92 17.04 -0.96 6.74
N LYS A 93 16.56 -0.44 5.61
CA LYS A 93 16.46 1.00 5.36
C LYS A 93 15.08 1.54 5.73
N LEU A 94 15.06 2.84 6.00
CA LEU A 94 13.85 3.64 6.12
C LEU A 94 13.81 4.67 5.00
N PHE A 95 12.65 4.78 4.36
CA PHE A 95 12.38 5.76 3.32
C PHE A 95 11.29 6.71 3.76
N ARG A 96 11.28 7.89 3.17
CA ARG A 96 10.18 8.84 3.28
C ARG A 96 9.55 9.04 1.92
N ILE A 97 8.24 8.94 1.83
CA ILE A 97 7.51 9.32 0.63
C ILE A 97 7.26 10.82 0.70
N THR A 98 7.84 11.57 -0.24
CA THR A 98 7.62 13.01 -0.41
C THR A 98 6.80 13.23 -1.67
N LYS A 99 5.77 14.08 -1.59
CA LYS A 99 5.03 14.55 -2.76
C LYS A 99 5.92 15.29 -3.73
#